data_AF-A0A4U3AAD8-F1
#
_entry.id   AF-A0A4U3AAD8-F1
#
_cell.length_a   1.000
_cell.length_b   1.000
_cell.length_c   1.000
_cell.angle_alpha   90.00
_cell.angle_beta   90.00
_cell.angle_gamma   90.00
#
_symmetry.space_group_name_H-M   'P 1'
#
loop_
_entity.id
_entity.type
_entity.pdbx_description
1 polymer ?
#
loop_
_entity_poly.entity_id
_entity_poly.type
_entity_poly.pdbx_seq_one_letter_code
_entity_poly.pdbx_strand_id
1 'polypeptide(L)'
;DRVERLYQKLAKAGLRKGNDLQFLSHILSLKKDVREEMLVATCTNIWNLLKQEKVKVKQMHYPAIGLLALLEDGEKEIHSIKALIEKLQGEKLFRWHTDANILIAIQLFVSQKGEESKTTNTGLQTMIEVLIQAQQAAMMATIAASSAATSSASSSS
;
A
#
# COMPACT_ATOMS: atom_id res chain seq x y z
N ASP A 1 13.30 -16.63 -10.07
CA ASP A 1 11.96 -16.03 -9.93
C ASP A 1 12.03 -14.51 -10.18
N ARG A 2 11.05 -13.91 -10.90
CA ARG A 2 10.99 -12.45 -11.13
C ARG A 2 10.71 -11.69 -9.82
N VAL A 3 9.87 -12.25 -8.95
CA VAL A 3 9.54 -11.68 -7.64
C VAL A 3 10.82 -11.53 -6.81
N GLU A 4 11.64 -12.58 -6.75
CA GLU A 4 12.89 -12.56 -5.99
C GLU A 4 13.88 -11.51 -6.52
N ARG A 5 13.99 -11.37 -7.85
CA ARG A 5 14.84 -10.32 -8.44
C ARG A 5 14.36 -8.92 -8.09
N LEU A 6 13.04 -8.68 -8.14
CA LEU A 6 12.44 -7.42 -7.72
C LEU A 6 12.70 -7.16 -6.23
N TYR A 7 12.51 -8.16 -5.38
CA TYR A 7 12.77 -8.07 -3.94
C TYR A 7 14.21 -7.65 -3.63
N GLN A 8 15.19 -8.31 -4.25
CA GLN A 8 16.60 -7.96 -4.05
C GLN A 8 16.95 -6.58 -4.61
N LYS A 9 16.39 -6.19 -5.76
CA LYS A 9 16.63 -4.86 -6.35
C LYS A 9 16.02 -3.73 -5.52
N LEU A 10 14.79 -3.89 -5.03
CA LEU A 10 14.15 -2.92 -4.13
C LEU A 10 14.93 -2.80 -2.81
N ALA A 11 15.41 -3.92 -2.26
CA ALA A 11 16.24 -3.91 -1.05
C ALA A 11 17.55 -3.16 -1.27
N LYS A 12 18.21 -3.38 -2.42
CA LYS A 12 19.42 -2.64 -2.82
C LYS A 12 19.15 -1.14 -3.05
N ALA A 13 17.93 -0.78 -3.46
CA ALA A 13 17.47 0.60 -3.61
C ALA A 13 17.10 1.28 -2.27
N GLY A 14 17.32 0.61 -1.13
CA GLY A 14 17.13 1.19 0.21
C GLY A 14 15.75 0.96 0.82
N LEU A 15 14.87 0.18 0.18
CA LEU A 15 13.64 -0.28 0.84
C LEU A 15 13.99 -1.38 1.85
N ARG A 16 13.40 -1.32 3.04
CA ARG A 16 13.74 -2.26 4.12
C ARG A 16 13.10 -3.63 3.84
N LYS A 17 13.90 -4.69 4.00
CA LYS A 17 13.47 -6.09 3.87
C LYS A 17 12.39 -6.44 4.89
N GLY A 18 11.45 -7.29 4.47
CA GLY A 18 10.32 -7.75 5.27
C GLY A 18 9.13 -8.18 4.40
N ASN A 19 8.03 -8.57 5.06
CA ASN A 19 6.82 -9.08 4.40
C ASN A 19 6.20 -8.04 3.45
N ASP A 20 6.19 -6.77 3.85
CA ASP A 20 5.67 -5.68 3.01
C ASP A 20 6.48 -5.52 1.71
N LEU A 21 7.80 -5.70 1.79
CA LEU A 21 8.69 -5.66 0.62
C LEU A 21 8.47 -6.88 -0.29
N GLN A 22 8.26 -8.05 0.29
CA GLN A 22 7.92 -9.27 -0.45
C GLN A 22 6.59 -9.08 -1.19
N PHE A 23 5.58 -8.54 -0.51
CA PHE A 23 4.29 -8.29 -1.13
C PHE A 23 4.37 -7.24 -2.24
N LEU A 24 5.09 -6.13 -2.02
CA LEU A 24 5.41 -5.16 -3.07
C LEU A 24 6.06 -5.84 -4.29
N SER A 25 6.99 -6.77 -4.07
CA SER A 25 7.67 -7.50 -5.15
C SER A 25 6.70 -8.36 -5.96
N HIS A 26 5.71 -8.98 -5.31
CA HIS A 26 4.63 -9.69 -5.99
C HIS A 26 3.75 -8.74 -6.82
N ILE A 27 3.39 -7.57 -6.29
CA ILE A 27 2.60 -6.57 -7.02
C ILE A 27 3.33 -6.10 -8.28
N LEU A 28 4.60 -5.70 -8.16
CA LEU A 28 5.40 -5.27 -9.32
C LEU A 28 5.59 -6.40 -10.34
N SER A 29 5.56 -7.66 -9.90
CA SER A 29 5.67 -8.81 -10.79
C SER A 29 4.48 -8.98 -11.76
N LEU A 30 3.36 -8.27 -11.52
CA LEU A 30 2.19 -8.27 -12.41
C LEU A 30 2.48 -7.63 -13.77
N LYS A 31 3.28 -6.56 -13.82
CA LYS A 31 3.57 -5.81 -15.05
C LYS A 31 4.76 -6.41 -15.81
N LYS A 32 4.53 -7.54 -16.49
CA LYS A 32 5.59 -8.42 -17.05
C LYS A 32 6.35 -7.82 -18.23
N ASP A 33 5.72 -6.91 -18.95
CA ASP A 33 6.22 -6.18 -20.11
C ASP A 33 7.23 -5.07 -19.76
N VAL A 34 7.31 -4.67 -18.49
CA VAL A 34 8.24 -3.63 -18.03
C VAL A 34 9.47 -4.24 -17.35
N ARG A 35 10.65 -3.69 -17.68
CA ARG A 35 11.91 -4.07 -17.05
C ARG A 35 11.89 -3.80 -15.54
N GLU A 36 12.47 -4.73 -14.78
CA GLU A 36 12.49 -4.70 -13.32
C GLU A 36 13.14 -3.41 -12.78
N GLU A 37 14.18 -2.91 -13.46
CA GLU A 37 14.87 -1.67 -13.09
C GLU A 37 13.96 -0.46 -13.16
N MET A 38 13.08 -0.40 -14.18
CA MET A 38 12.14 0.72 -14.32
C MET A 38 11.08 0.66 -13.24
N LEU A 39 10.55 -0.53 -12.92
CA LEU A 39 9.59 -0.70 -11.83
C LEU A 39 10.19 -0.34 -10.47
N VAL A 40 11.44 -0.73 -10.22
CA VAL A 40 12.17 -0.37 -9.00
C VAL A 40 12.37 1.15 -8.93
N ALA A 41 12.83 1.77 -10.02
CA ALA A 41 13.02 3.21 -10.08
C ALA A 41 11.72 3.97 -9.82
N THR A 42 10.62 3.59 -10.50
CA THR A 42 9.31 4.20 -10.33
C THR A 42 8.79 4.06 -8.90
N CYS A 43 8.87 2.87 -8.33
CA CYS A 43 8.44 2.63 -6.95
C CYS A 43 9.24 3.47 -5.94
N THR A 44 10.57 3.53 -6.10
CA THR A 44 11.44 4.34 -5.22
C THR A 44 11.18 5.84 -5.40
N ASN A 45 10.89 6.29 -6.62
CA ASN A 45 10.57 7.68 -6.89
C ASN A 45 9.24 8.09 -6.23
N ILE A 46 8.17 7.31 -6.42
CA ILE A 46 6.88 7.51 -5.75
C ILE A 46 7.05 7.60 -4.22
N TRP A 47 7.83 6.67 -3.64
CA TRP A 47 8.13 6.67 -2.21
C TRP A 47 8.80 7.97 -1.75
N ASN A 48 9.75 8.48 -2.53
CA ASN A 48 10.44 9.72 -2.22
C ASN A 48 9.54 10.95 -2.41
N LEU A 49 8.74 11.00 -3.48
CA LEU A 49 7.81 12.08 -3.75
C LEU A 49 6.76 12.21 -2.64
N LEU A 50 6.20 11.09 -2.16
CA LEU A 50 5.28 11.10 -1.01
C LEU A 50 5.93 11.69 0.24
N LYS A 51 7.20 11.36 0.52
CA LYS A 51 7.94 11.95 1.64
C LYS A 51 8.20 13.44 1.45
N GLN A 52 8.54 13.87 0.24
CA GLN A 52 8.74 15.29 -0.10
C GLN A 52 7.45 16.08 0.11
N GLU A 53 6.30 15.50 -0.23
CA GLU A 53 4.97 16.02 0.06
C GLU A 53 4.55 15.93 1.54
N LYS A 54 5.48 15.55 2.43
CA LYS A 54 5.27 15.40 3.89
C LYS A 54 4.27 14.31 4.27
N VAL A 55 3.99 13.36 3.37
CA VAL A 55 3.21 12.16 3.70
C VAL A 55 4.09 11.19 4.50
N LYS A 56 3.61 10.79 5.68
CA LYS A 56 4.34 9.93 6.64
C LYS A 56 4.30 8.45 6.25
N VAL A 57 4.85 8.11 5.09
CA VAL A 57 4.90 6.73 4.59
C VAL A 57 5.80 5.83 5.45
N LYS A 58 5.41 4.55 5.54
CA LYS A 58 6.00 3.45 6.35
C LYS A 58 6.01 2.15 5.53
N GLN A 59 6.70 1.11 5.97
CA GLN A 59 6.78 -0.18 5.24
C GLN A 59 5.42 -0.77 4.89
N MET A 60 4.43 -0.69 5.79
CA MET A 60 3.05 -1.12 5.53
C MET A 60 2.40 -0.47 4.30
N HIS A 61 2.93 0.65 3.82
CA HIS A 61 2.44 1.36 2.62
C HIS A 61 3.14 0.90 1.33
N TYR A 62 4.19 0.07 1.41
CA TYR A 62 4.90 -0.46 0.24
C TYR A 62 3.94 -1.12 -0.75
N PRO A 63 3.00 -1.99 -0.36
CA PRO A 63 2.11 -2.62 -1.33
C PRO A 63 1.22 -1.61 -2.07
N ALA A 64 0.66 -0.63 -1.36
CA ALA A 64 -0.17 0.42 -1.97
C ALA A 64 0.65 1.27 -2.96
N ILE A 65 1.88 1.65 -2.59
CA ILE A 65 2.82 2.34 -3.48
C ILE A 65 3.15 1.49 -4.71
N GLY A 66 3.26 0.17 -4.54
CA GLY A 66 3.42 -0.78 -5.64
C GLY A 66 2.26 -0.74 -6.63
N LEU A 67 1.02 -0.66 -6.15
CA LEU A 67 -0.16 -0.52 -7.03
C LEU A 67 -0.10 0.77 -7.85
N LEU A 68 0.26 1.88 -7.20
CA LEU A 68 0.40 3.16 -7.88
C LEU A 68 1.49 3.12 -8.96
N ALA A 69 2.59 2.42 -8.69
CA ALA A 69 3.69 2.24 -9.65
C ALA A 69 3.30 1.42 -10.90
N LEU A 70 2.16 0.72 -10.88
CA LEU A 70 1.67 0.00 -12.07
C LEU A 70 0.93 0.92 -13.04
N LEU A 71 0.41 2.06 -12.58
CA LEU A 71 -0.22 3.07 -13.42
C LEU A 71 0.81 3.78 -14.30
N GLU A 72 0.42 4.18 -15.51
CA GLU A 72 1.33 4.88 -16.43
C GLU A 72 1.77 6.25 -15.89
N ASP A 73 0.87 6.98 -15.24
CA ASP A 73 1.12 8.32 -14.70
C ASP A 73 1.16 8.35 -13.16
N GLY A 74 1.38 7.21 -12.49
CA GLY A 74 1.30 7.12 -11.02
C GLY A 74 2.19 8.11 -10.25
N GLU A 75 3.36 8.46 -10.80
CA GLU A 75 4.27 9.47 -10.23
C GLU A 75 3.75 10.90 -10.32
N LYS A 76 2.90 11.21 -11.31
CA LYS A 76 2.35 12.57 -11.49
C LYS A 76 1.18 12.83 -10.54
N GLU A 77 0.63 11.78 -9.96
CA GLU A 77 -0.60 11.83 -9.16
C GLU A 77 -0.35 12.00 -7.65
N ILE A 78 0.90 12.19 -7.24
CA ILE A 78 1.28 12.31 -5.82
C ILE A 78 0.55 13.47 -5.15
N HIS A 79 0.36 14.59 -5.85
CA HIS A 79 -0.38 15.74 -5.33
C HIS A 79 -1.88 15.42 -5.18
N SER A 80 -2.49 14.76 -6.17
CA SER A 80 -3.88 14.29 -6.12
C SER A 80 -4.10 13.34 -4.94
N ILE A 81 -3.17 12.41 -4.71
CA ILE A 81 -3.21 11.45 -3.59
C ILE A 81 -3.10 12.17 -2.25
N LYS A 82 -2.19 13.13 -2.13
CA LYS A 82 -2.07 13.93 -0.91
C LYS A 82 -3.35 14.68 -0.60
N ALA A 83 -3.96 15.33 -1.60
CA ALA A 83 -5.24 16.01 -1.42
C ALA A 83 -6.34 15.05 -0.97
N LEU A 84 -6.36 13.82 -1.49
CA LEU A 84 -7.30 12.79 -1.05
C LEU A 84 -7.04 12.34 0.39
N ILE A 85 -5.78 12.20 0.82
CA ILE A 85 -5.41 11.91 2.20
C ILE A 85 -5.89 13.02 3.14
N GLU A 86 -5.67 14.29 2.77
CA GLU A 86 -6.09 15.46 3.55
C GLU A 86 -7.62 15.54 3.64
N LYS A 87 -8.32 15.24 2.54
CA LYS A 87 -9.78 15.14 2.52
C LYS A 87 -10.29 14.07 3.49
N LEU A 88 -9.70 12.87 3.49
CA LEU A 88 -10.03 11.83 4.46
C LEU A 88 -9.76 12.31 5.90
N GLN A 89 -8.62 12.94 6.16
CA GLN A 89 -8.31 13.47 7.51
C GLN A 89 -9.28 14.57 7.98
N GLY A 90 -9.92 15.29 7.06
CA GLY A 90 -10.97 16.26 7.35
C GLY A 90 -12.27 15.62 7.86
N GLU A 91 -12.52 14.36 7.51
CA GLU A 91 -13.71 13.62 7.94
C GLU A 91 -13.56 13.10 9.37
N LYS A 92 -14.59 13.29 10.20
CA LYS A 92 -14.55 12.92 11.64
C LYS A 92 -14.15 11.46 11.87
N LEU A 93 -14.64 10.55 11.03
CA LEU A 93 -14.38 9.11 11.13
C LEU A 93 -12.93 8.73 10.82
N PHE A 94 -12.23 9.53 10.01
CA PHE A 94 -10.90 9.19 9.47
C PHE A 94 -9.79 10.07 10.04
N ARG A 95 -10.13 11.14 10.79
CA ARG A 95 -9.20 12.14 11.34
C ARG A 95 -7.97 11.55 12.05
N TRP A 96 -8.13 10.48 12.80
CA TRP A 96 -7.05 9.88 13.61
C TRP A 96 -6.40 8.64 12.98
N HIS A 97 -6.80 8.28 11.76
CA HIS A 97 -6.36 7.04 11.10
C HIS A 97 -5.35 7.32 9.98
N THR A 98 -4.28 8.08 10.29
CA THR A 98 -3.34 8.59 9.26
C THR A 98 -2.75 7.49 8.38
N ASP A 99 -2.29 6.37 8.97
CA ASP A 99 -1.72 5.25 8.20
C ASP A 99 -2.78 4.60 7.30
N ALA A 100 -4.00 4.40 7.80
CA ALA A 100 -5.09 3.83 7.00
C ALA A 100 -5.52 4.79 5.88
N ASN A 101 -5.54 6.11 6.13
CA ASN A 101 -5.93 7.10 5.13
C ASN A 101 -4.98 7.10 3.93
N ILE A 102 -3.67 6.88 4.14
CA ILE A 102 -2.70 6.74 3.05
C ILE A 102 -3.03 5.52 2.19
N LEU A 103 -3.30 4.38 2.83
CA LEU A 103 -3.66 3.14 2.14
C LEU A 103 -4.95 3.30 1.33
N ILE A 104 -6.00 3.82 1.98
CA ILE A 104 -7.32 4.04 1.39
C ILE A 104 -7.22 5.03 0.22
N ALA A 105 -6.52 6.15 0.39
CA ALA A 105 -6.38 7.15 -0.67
C ALA A 105 -5.72 6.55 -1.92
N ILE A 106 -4.61 5.82 -1.76
CA ILE A 106 -3.92 5.21 -2.90
C ILE A 106 -4.80 4.14 -3.56
N GLN A 107 -5.44 3.27 -2.78
CA GLN A 107 -6.31 2.21 -3.32
C GLN A 107 -7.53 2.77 -4.05
N LEU A 108 -8.21 3.76 -3.48
CA LEU A 108 -9.35 4.43 -4.12
C LEU A 108 -8.93 5.11 -5.41
N PHE A 109 -7.80 5.82 -5.39
CA PHE A 109 -7.26 6.50 -6.57
C PHE A 109 -6.96 5.50 -7.70
N VAL A 110 -6.25 4.42 -7.36
CA VAL A 110 -5.91 3.35 -8.31
C VAL A 110 -7.17 2.67 -8.85
N SER A 111 -8.18 2.41 -8.01
CA SER A 111 -9.45 1.82 -8.43
C SER A 111 -10.19 2.72 -9.42
N GLN A 112 -10.29 4.02 -9.13
CA GLN A 112 -10.94 4.98 -10.01
C GLN A 112 -10.22 5.09 -11.36
N LYS A 113 -8.89 5.18 -11.35
CA LYS A 113 -8.11 5.20 -12.62
C LYS A 113 -8.25 3.91 -13.42
N GLY A 114 -8.32 2.76 -12.75
CA GLY A 114 -8.53 1.47 -13.39
C GLY A 114 -9.92 1.32 -14.02
N GLU A 115 -10.95 2.01 -13.50
CA GLU A 115 -12.29 2.05 -14.09
C GLU A 115 -12.38 3.03 -15.27
N GLU A 116 -11.69 4.18 -15.19
CA GLU A 116 -11.64 5.18 -16.26
C GLU A 116 -10.89 4.68 -17.50
N SER A 117 -9.76 3.99 -17.30
CA SER A 117 -9.10 3.27 -18.38
C SER A 117 -9.93 2.03 -18.70
N LYS A 118 -10.55 1.95 -19.88
CA LYS A 118 -11.33 0.77 -20.35
C LYS A 118 -10.53 -0.56 -20.35
N THR A 119 -9.29 -0.54 -19.89
CA THR A 119 -8.44 -1.68 -19.58
C THR A 119 -8.67 -2.10 -18.14
N THR A 120 -9.65 -2.99 -17.92
CA THR A 120 -9.86 -3.62 -16.61
C THR A 120 -8.63 -4.46 -16.26
N ASN A 121 -7.74 -3.92 -15.42
CA ASN A 121 -6.57 -4.67 -14.96
C ASN A 121 -6.97 -5.57 -13.79
N THR A 122 -7.59 -6.72 -14.10
CA THR A 122 -8.12 -7.68 -13.11
C THR A 122 -7.12 -8.01 -12.00
N GLY A 123 -5.83 -8.13 -12.34
CA GLY A 123 -4.78 -8.38 -11.34
C GLY A 123 -4.62 -7.25 -10.31
N LEU A 124 -4.84 -6.00 -10.70
CA LEU A 124 -4.78 -4.84 -9.80
C LEU A 124 -5.96 -4.86 -8.83
N GLN A 125 -7.17 -5.15 -9.32
CA GLN A 125 -8.38 -5.28 -8.50
C GLN A 125 -8.25 -6.43 -7.49
N THR A 126 -7.75 -7.59 -7.92
CA THR A 126 -7.46 -8.71 -7.01
C THR A 126 -6.46 -8.31 -5.92
N MET A 127 -5.39 -7.57 -6.26
CA MET A 127 -4.43 -7.12 -5.24
C MET A 127 -5.01 -6.11 -4.26
N ILE A 128 -5.92 -5.23 -4.72
CA ILE A 128 -6.65 -4.32 -3.83
C ILE A 128 -7.51 -5.12 -2.85
N GLU A 129 -8.23 -6.13 -3.33
CA GLU A 129 -9.06 -6.99 -2.47
C GLU A 129 -8.21 -7.74 -1.43
N VAL A 130 -7.08 -8.34 -1.85
CA VAL A 130 -6.14 -9.01 -0.94
C VAL A 130 -5.60 -8.03 0.11
N LEU A 131 -5.29 -6.79 -0.26
CA LEU A 131 -4.83 -5.77 0.69
C LEU A 131 -5.92 -5.42 1.72
N ILE A 132 -7.16 -5.27 1.28
CA ILE A 132 -8.30 -5.00 2.17
C ILE A 132 -8.50 -6.17 3.15
N GLN A 133 -8.45 -7.41 2.66
CA GLN A 133 -8.58 -8.61 3.49
C GLN A 133 -7.45 -8.74 4.51
N ALA A 134 -6.19 -8.51 4.12
CA ALA A 134 -5.05 -8.58 5.02
C ALA A 134 -5.14 -7.55 6.17
N GLN A 135 -5.60 -6.34 5.86
CA GLN A 135 -5.82 -5.30 6.87
C GLN A 135 -6.96 -5.67 7.83
N GLN A 136 -8.05 -6.26 7.33
CA GLN A 136 -9.15 -6.76 8.18
C GLN A 136 -8.72 -7.91 9.09
N ALA A 137 -7.94 -8.86 8.57
CA ALA A 137 -7.42 -9.97 9.37
C ALA A 137 -6.51 -9.47 10.51
N ALA A 138 -5.65 -8.49 10.25
CA ALA A 138 -4.81 -7.87 11.27
C ALA A 138 -5.64 -7.18 12.36
N MET A 139 -6.70 -6.45 11.99
CA MET A 139 -7.63 -5.82 12.95
C MET A 139 -8.35 -6.87 13.82
N MET A 140 -8.82 -7.97 13.23
CA MET A 140 -9.48 -9.05 13.99
C MET A 140 -8.51 -9.75 14.96
N ALA A 141 -7.26 -9.97 14.56
CA ALA A 141 -6.24 -10.53 15.45
C ALA A 141 -5.99 -9.64 16.68
N THR A 142 -5.97 -8.31 16.51
CA THR A 142 -5.86 -7.38 17.64
C THR A 142 -7.06 -7.39 18.57
N ILE A 143 -8.27 -7.50 18.03
CA ILE A 143 -9.50 -7.61 18.84
C ILE A 143 -9.47 -8.92 19.64
N ALA A 144 -9.16 -10.05 19.00
CA ALA A 144 -9.06 -11.35 19.66
C ALA A 144 -7.98 -11.39 20.74
N ALA A 145 -6.82 -10.76 20.51
CA ALA A 145 -5.78 -10.64 21.51
C ALA A 145 -6.23 -9.76 22.69
N SER A 146 -6.92 -8.65 22.42
CA SER A 146 -7.44 -7.77 23.47
C SER A 146 -8.53 -8.45 24.30
N SER A 147 -9.47 -9.18 23.69
CA SER A 147 -10.53 -9.88 24.41
C SER A 147 -9.99 -11.04 25.26
N ALA A 148 -8.95 -11.74 24.78
CA ALA A 148 -8.25 -12.77 25.56
C ALA A 148 -7.45 -12.18 26.76
N ALA A 149 -6.90 -10.97 26.61
CA ALA A 149 -6.22 -10.28 27.70
C ALA A 149 -7.20 -9.77 28.77
N THR A 150 -8.39 -9.29 28.38
CA THR A 150 -9.40 -8.84 29.35
C THR A 150 -10.03 -10.00 30.12
N SER A 151 -10.23 -11.16 29.49
CA SER A 151 -10.78 -12.35 30.15
C SER A 151 -9.82 -12.99 31.16
N SER A 152 -8.51 -12.93 30.90
CA SER A 152 -7.47 -13.40 31.83
C SER A 152 -7.23 -12.46 33.03
N ALA A 153 -7.52 -11.16 32.87
CA ALA A 153 -7.54 -10.22 33.99
C ALA A 153 -8.75 -10.43 34.93
N SER A 154 -9.90 -10.88 34.40
CA SER A 154 -11.09 -11.18 35.23
C SER A 154 -11.00 -12.51 36.00
N SER A 155 -10.06 -13.39 35.66
CA SER A 155 -9.86 -14.68 36.34
C SER A 155 -8.79 -14.64 37.44
N SER A 156 -8.28 -13.45 37.78
CA SER A 156 -7.21 -13.25 38.76
C SER A 156 -7.57 -12.23 39.87
N SER A 157 -8.86 -12.07 40.17
CA SER A 157 -9.39 -11.35 41.34
C SER A 157 -10.17 -12.27 42.26
#